data_AF-A0A9X1X4S3-F1
#
_entry.id   AF-A0A9X1X4S3-F1
#
_cell.length_a   1.000
_cell.length_b   1.000
_cell.length_c   1.000
_cell.angle_alpha   90.00
_cell.angle_beta   90.00
_cell.angle_gamma   90.00
#
_symmetry.space_group_name_H-M   'P 1'
#
loop_
_entity.id
_entity.type
_entity.pdbx_description
1 polymer ?
#
loop_
_entity_poly.entity_id
_entity_poly.type
_entity_poly.pdbx_seq_one_letter_code
_entity_poly.pdbx_strand_id
1 'polypeptide(L)'
;MNKEKNWRLNQKGFIALSLQLFLRLERSNMKLSCWMNTDGYYKVLRAKEVAQCSFEYIPLAMFNEFISFVVINGVAIPLVIIFNSIMKSILTLLLSVFTSVAFFQTSMKGGAEAKQKLTAFIKKPKFEGEAGTAFNGLSNPKIKSELTLIINQAAKDFLKTASNRPTEEQYERNIGAGLKRFDRYRLQLDSEDEDKVCHYFEELMDCVGLASSNGQLNKWRYGFDPAKKP
;
A
#
# COMPACT_ATOMS: atom_id res chain seq x y z
N MET A 1 -27.82 -38.42 -9.10
CA MET A 1 -27.20 -39.36 -8.14
C MET A 1 -25.90 -38.87 -7.50
N ASN A 2 -25.05 -38.04 -8.16
CA ASN A 2 -23.75 -37.62 -7.59
C ASN A 2 -23.81 -36.39 -6.64
N LYS A 3 -24.76 -35.45 -6.84
CA LYS A 3 -24.94 -34.28 -5.95
C LYS A 3 -25.41 -34.67 -4.55
N GLU A 4 -26.26 -35.68 -4.44
CA GLU A 4 -26.82 -36.15 -3.17
C GLU A 4 -25.77 -36.83 -2.29
N LYS A 5 -24.84 -37.60 -2.89
CA LYS A 5 -23.71 -38.21 -2.17
C LYS A 5 -22.73 -37.17 -1.64
N ASN A 6 -22.36 -36.18 -2.45
CA ASN A 6 -21.47 -35.09 -2.02
C ASN A 6 -22.09 -34.25 -0.90
N TRP A 7 -23.40 -34.03 -0.95
CA TRP A 7 -24.12 -33.30 0.08
C TRP A 7 -24.19 -34.08 1.41
N ARG A 8 -24.45 -35.40 1.37
CA ARG A 8 -24.43 -36.26 2.57
C ARG A 8 -23.02 -36.37 3.19
N LEU A 9 -21.97 -36.33 2.38
CA LEU A 9 -20.57 -36.30 2.85
C LEU A 9 -20.23 -34.98 3.56
N ASN A 10 -20.69 -33.83 3.02
CA ASN A 10 -20.53 -32.53 3.68
C ASN A 10 -21.29 -32.44 5.01
N GLN A 11 -22.50 -33.01 5.09
CA GLN A 11 -23.25 -33.06 6.34
C GLN A 11 -22.56 -33.92 7.41
N LYS A 12 -22.04 -35.10 7.04
CA LYS A 12 -21.27 -35.94 7.95
C LYS A 12 -20.01 -35.23 8.45
N GLY A 13 -19.32 -34.49 7.57
CA GLY A 13 -18.17 -33.66 7.94
C GLY A 13 -18.53 -32.55 8.93
N PHE A 14 -19.63 -31.84 8.70
CA PHE A 14 -20.10 -30.76 9.58
C PHE A 14 -20.52 -31.28 10.97
N ILE A 15 -21.20 -32.42 11.02
CA ILE A 15 -21.59 -33.07 12.28
C ILE A 15 -20.36 -33.56 13.05
N ALA A 16 -19.39 -34.18 12.36
CA ALA A 16 -18.14 -34.63 12.99
C ALA A 16 -17.33 -33.46 13.57
N LEU A 17 -17.24 -32.34 12.84
CA LEU A 17 -16.60 -31.10 13.32
C LEU A 17 -17.33 -30.51 14.53
N SER A 18 -18.68 -30.51 14.49
CA SER A 18 -19.50 -30.01 15.59
C SER A 18 -19.34 -30.86 16.85
N LEU A 19 -19.29 -32.19 16.71
CA LEU A 19 -19.02 -33.11 17.83
C LEU A 19 -17.60 -32.97 18.38
N GLN A 20 -16.60 -32.80 17.51
CA GLN A 20 -15.22 -32.57 17.96
C GLN A 20 -15.07 -31.24 18.70
N LEU A 21 -15.74 -30.18 18.23
CA LEU A 21 -15.76 -28.89 18.91
C LEU A 21 -16.44 -29.00 20.28
N PHE A 22 -17.57 -29.71 20.33
CA PHE A 22 -18.32 -29.95 21.56
C PHE A 22 -17.49 -30.70 22.61
N LEU A 23 -16.84 -31.81 22.22
CA LEU A 23 -15.95 -32.59 23.09
C LEU A 23 -14.72 -31.79 23.55
N ARG A 24 -14.23 -30.86 22.73
CA ARG A 24 -13.09 -30.00 23.07
C ARG A 24 -13.48 -28.91 24.07
N LEU A 25 -14.70 -28.38 23.98
CA LEU A 25 -15.22 -27.37 24.89
C LEU A 25 -15.62 -27.94 26.26
N GLU A 26 -16.10 -29.19 26.32
CA GLU A 26 -16.39 -29.89 27.57
C GLU A 26 -15.13 -30.09 28.43
N ARG A 27 -13.97 -30.34 27.80
CA ARG A 27 -12.66 -30.40 28.50
C ARG A 27 -12.23 -29.06 29.11
N SER A 28 -12.78 -27.94 28.64
CA SER A 28 -12.46 -26.59 29.14
C SER A 28 -13.35 -26.16 30.32
N ASN A 29 -14.07 -27.08 30.98
CA ASN A 29 -15.01 -26.81 32.07
C ASN A 29 -16.18 -25.87 31.70
N MET A 30 -16.46 -25.67 30.41
CA MET A 30 -17.67 -24.97 29.96
C MET A 30 -18.86 -25.94 29.90
N LYS A 31 -19.94 -25.64 30.63
CA LYS A 31 -21.19 -26.41 30.56
C LYS A 31 -21.93 -26.11 29.25
N LEU A 32 -21.82 -27.00 28.26
CA LEU A 32 -22.71 -26.98 27.09
C LEU A 32 -23.95 -27.83 27.35
N SER A 33 -25.12 -27.23 27.21
CA SER A 33 -26.42 -27.91 27.21
C SER A 33 -26.99 -27.87 25.79
N CYS A 34 -27.19 -29.04 25.17
CA CYS A 34 -27.95 -29.13 23.93
C CYS A 34 -29.43 -29.31 24.28
N TRP A 35 -30.29 -28.50 23.69
CA TRP A 35 -31.72 -28.57 23.90
C TRP A 35 -32.38 -29.08 22.63
N MET A 36 -33.13 -30.16 22.75
CA MET A 36 -33.87 -30.76 21.64
C MET A 36 -35.36 -30.59 21.91
N ASN A 37 -36.10 -30.07 20.92
CA ASN A 37 -37.55 -29.95 20.99
C ASN A 37 -38.16 -31.26 20.51
N THR A 38 -38.81 -31.97 21.44
CA THR A 38 -39.67 -33.11 21.12
C THR A 38 -41.06 -32.75 21.60
N ASP A 39 -42.00 -32.65 20.68
CA ASP A 39 -43.43 -32.43 20.96
C ASP A 39 -43.73 -31.21 21.86
N GLY A 40 -43.01 -30.10 21.65
CA GLY A 40 -43.27 -28.83 22.33
C GLY A 40 -42.56 -28.64 23.67
N TYR A 41 -41.68 -29.57 24.07
CA TYR A 41 -40.88 -29.46 25.29
C TYR A 41 -39.39 -29.51 24.99
N TYR A 42 -38.62 -28.60 25.60
CA TYR A 42 -37.16 -28.56 25.51
C TYR A 42 -36.55 -29.46 26.58
N LYS A 43 -35.84 -30.51 26.18
CA LYS A 43 -35.07 -31.38 27.08
C LYS A 43 -33.58 -31.09 26.99
N VAL A 44 -32.92 -30.90 28.14
CA VAL A 44 -31.45 -30.82 28.23
C VAL A 44 -30.88 -32.22 28.02
N LEU A 45 -30.14 -32.42 26.94
CA LEU A 45 -29.42 -33.66 26.69
C LEU A 45 -27.99 -33.55 27.22
N ARG A 46 -27.55 -34.57 27.97
CA ARG A 46 -26.14 -34.72 28.36
C ARG A 46 -25.32 -35.26 27.19
N ALA A 47 -24.03 -34.98 27.15
CA ALA A 47 -23.11 -35.38 26.07
C ALA A 47 -23.21 -36.88 25.69
N LYS A 48 -23.38 -37.76 26.67
CA LYS A 48 -23.55 -39.21 26.46
C LYS A 48 -24.88 -39.58 25.80
N GLU A 49 -25.94 -38.81 26.04
CA GLU A 49 -27.28 -39.05 25.49
C GLU A 49 -27.32 -38.59 24.02
N VAL A 50 -26.60 -37.52 23.66
CA VAL A 50 -26.43 -37.06 22.27
C VAL A 50 -25.67 -38.08 21.42
N ALA A 51 -24.67 -38.76 22.00
CA ALA A 51 -23.89 -39.78 21.31
C ALA A 51 -24.66 -41.10 21.04
N GLN A 52 -25.73 -41.36 21.79
CA GLN A 52 -26.57 -42.56 21.66
C GLN A 52 -27.74 -42.41 20.69
N CYS A 53 -28.06 -41.19 20.24
CA CYS A 53 -29.03 -40.97 19.18
C CYS A 53 -28.46 -41.48 17.85
N SER A 54 -28.89 -42.66 17.41
CA SER A 54 -28.60 -43.18 16.07
C SER A 54 -29.27 -42.27 15.02
N PHE A 55 -28.47 -41.44 14.35
CA PHE A 55 -28.85 -40.43 13.36
C PHE A 55 -29.44 -40.98 12.04
N GLU A 56 -29.86 -42.25 12.00
CA GLU A 56 -30.33 -42.87 10.75
C GLU A 56 -31.70 -42.39 10.28
N TYR A 57 -32.49 -41.70 11.11
CA TYR A 57 -33.86 -41.29 10.73
C TYR A 57 -34.30 -39.95 11.37
N ILE A 58 -33.53 -38.87 11.19
CA ILE A 58 -34.02 -37.51 11.48
C ILE A 58 -34.41 -36.84 10.16
N PRO A 59 -35.70 -36.53 9.92
CA PRO A 59 -36.14 -35.81 8.73
C PRO A 59 -35.46 -34.44 8.64
N LEU A 60 -35.01 -34.04 7.45
CA LEU A 60 -34.35 -32.73 7.20
C LEU A 60 -35.12 -31.54 7.78
N ALA A 61 -36.45 -31.61 7.85
CA ALA A 61 -37.30 -30.56 8.38
C ALA A 61 -37.02 -30.24 9.86
N MET A 62 -36.56 -31.22 10.65
CA MET A 62 -36.19 -31.00 12.06
C MET A 62 -34.80 -30.40 12.26
N PHE A 63 -33.93 -30.43 11.24
CA PHE A 63 -32.56 -29.91 11.37
C PHE A 63 -32.51 -28.37 11.32
N ASN A 64 -33.51 -27.72 10.71
CA ASN A 64 -33.60 -26.25 10.67
C ASN A 64 -33.97 -25.61 12.02
N GLU A 65 -34.38 -26.40 13.02
CA GLU A 65 -34.75 -25.90 14.35
C GLU A 65 -33.70 -26.18 15.43
N PHE A 66 -32.53 -26.74 15.08
CA PHE A 66 -31.42 -26.89 16.02
C PHE A 66 -30.72 -25.56 16.26
N ILE A 67 -31.32 -24.71 17.09
CA ILE A 67 -30.62 -23.55 17.65
C ILE A 67 -29.72 -24.07 18.77
N SER A 68 -28.46 -24.28 18.44
CA SER A 68 -27.46 -24.60 19.47
C SER A 68 -27.13 -23.31 20.22
N PHE A 69 -27.24 -23.31 21.55
CA PHE A 69 -26.92 -22.17 22.41
C PHE A 69 -25.67 -22.47 23.25
N VAL A 70 -24.90 -21.43 23.57
CA VAL A 70 -23.89 -21.47 24.63
C VAL A 70 -24.36 -20.59 25.77
N VAL A 71 -24.32 -21.11 26.99
CA VAL A 71 -24.65 -20.34 28.19
C VAL A 71 -23.37 -19.78 28.79
N ILE A 72 -23.23 -18.44 28.78
CA ILE A 72 -22.09 -17.74 29.40
C ILE A 72 -22.67 -16.87 30.52
N ASN A 73 -22.19 -17.06 31.75
CA ASN A 73 -22.67 -16.32 32.94
C ASN A 73 -24.21 -16.33 33.11
N GLY A 74 -24.85 -17.46 32.81
CA GLY A 74 -26.30 -17.63 32.95
C GLY A 74 -27.13 -17.10 31.77
N VAL A 75 -26.52 -16.53 30.73
CA VAL A 75 -27.22 -16.03 29.54
C VAL A 75 -27.03 -17.00 28.37
N ALA A 76 -28.13 -17.49 27.80
CA ALA A 76 -28.11 -18.35 26.61
C ALA A 76 -27.93 -17.52 25.34
N ILE A 77 -26.84 -17.75 24.60
CA ILE A 77 -26.51 -17.03 23.37
C ILE A 77 -26.55 -18.01 22.19
N PRO A 78 -27.33 -17.75 21.13
CA PRO A 78 -27.35 -18.59 19.93
C PRO A 78 -25.96 -18.66 19.27
N LEU A 79 -25.48 -19.86 18.97
CA LEU A 79 -24.19 -20.08 18.31
C LEU A 79 -24.09 -19.41 16.94
N VAL A 80 -25.23 -19.23 16.24
CA VAL A 80 -25.30 -18.50 14.96
C VAL A 80 -24.89 -17.02 15.12
N ILE A 81 -25.23 -16.39 16.23
CA ILE A 81 -24.85 -14.99 16.52
C ILE A 81 -23.36 -14.89 16.81
N ILE A 82 -22.82 -15.85 17.59
CA ILE A 82 -21.39 -15.93 17.90
C ILE A 82 -20.58 -16.14 16.61
N PHE A 83 -21.00 -17.08 15.76
CA PHE A 83 -20.32 -17.37 14.49
C PHE A 83 -20.33 -16.16 13.54
N ASN A 84 -21.47 -15.48 13.39
CA ASN A 84 -21.56 -14.27 12.55
C ASN A 84 -20.70 -13.12 13.10
N SER A 85 -20.61 -12.96 14.41
CA SER A 85 -19.77 -11.92 15.04
C SER A 85 -18.28 -12.20 14.86
N ILE A 86 -17.87 -13.47 15.04
CA ILE A 86 -16.49 -13.91 14.84
C ILE A 86 -16.09 -13.81 13.36
N MET A 87 -16.94 -14.27 12.43
CA MET A 87 -16.67 -14.18 10.99
C MET A 87 -16.58 -12.74 10.49
N LYS A 88 -17.43 -11.83 10.99
CA LYS A 88 -17.31 -10.39 10.71
C LYS A 88 -15.99 -9.84 11.26
N SER A 89 -15.61 -10.20 12.47
CA SER A 89 -14.36 -9.75 13.08
C SER A 89 -13.12 -10.23 12.32
N ILE A 90 -13.11 -11.50 11.87
CA ILE A 90 -12.06 -12.09 11.04
C ILE A 90 -12.02 -11.43 9.66
N LEU A 91 -13.17 -11.18 9.03
CA LEU A 91 -13.26 -10.52 7.74
C LEU A 91 -12.77 -9.07 7.80
N THR A 92 -13.12 -8.33 8.86
CA THR A 92 -12.63 -6.96 9.09
C THR A 92 -11.12 -6.93 9.34
N LEU A 93 -10.58 -7.93 10.05
CA LEU A 93 -9.14 -8.05 10.31
C LEU A 93 -8.36 -8.42 9.03
N LEU A 94 -8.93 -9.26 8.16
CA LEU A 94 -8.32 -9.58 6.87
C LEU A 94 -8.36 -8.39 5.90
N LEU A 95 -9.42 -7.57 5.96
CA LEU A 95 -9.53 -6.34 5.16
C LEU A 95 -8.53 -5.26 5.60
N SER A 96 -8.24 -5.14 6.91
CA SER A 96 -7.28 -4.17 7.43
C SER A 96 -5.83 -4.55 7.15
N VAL A 97 -5.52 -5.85 7.03
CA VAL A 97 -4.20 -6.31 6.57
C VAL A 97 -3.98 -5.95 5.10
N PHE A 98 -5.02 -6.01 4.26
CA PHE A 98 -4.91 -5.69 2.83
C PHE A 98 -4.69 -4.19 2.54
N THR A 99 -5.17 -3.28 3.39
CA THR A 99 -4.94 -1.83 3.22
C THR A 99 -3.52 -1.38 3.62
N SER A 100 -2.69 -2.27 4.19
CA SER A 100 -1.31 -1.95 4.58
C SER A 100 -0.25 -2.28 3.51
N VAL A 101 -0.64 -2.70 2.31
CA VAL A 101 0.31 -3.05 1.22
C VAL A 101 0.38 -2.00 0.09
N ALA A 102 -0.31 -0.86 0.23
CA ALA A 102 -0.21 0.26 -0.72
C ALA A 102 0.64 1.42 -0.16
N PHE A 103 1.83 1.12 0.33
CA PHE A 103 2.94 2.09 0.36
C PHE A 103 4.14 1.44 -0.32
N PHE A 104 3.98 1.10 -1.60
CA PHE A 104 5.13 0.95 -2.48
C PHE A 104 5.73 2.35 -2.65
N GLN A 105 6.64 2.73 -1.76
CA GLN A 105 7.67 3.69 -2.13
C GLN A 105 8.37 3.07 -3.34
N THR A 106 8.10 3.60 -4.54
CA THR A 106 8.99 3.42 -5.67
C THR A 106 10.37 3.78 -5.16
N SER A 107 11.21 2.78 -4.89
CA SER A 107 12.58 3.04 -4.48
C SER A 107 13.17 3.93 -5.56
N MET A 108 13.54 5.17 -5.19
CA MET A 108 14.29 6.07 -6.06
C MET A 108 15.37 5.26 -6.77
N LYS A 109 15.73 5.59 -8.02
CA LYS A 109 16.91 5.01 -8.65
C LYS A 109 18.15 5.52 -7.90
N GLY A 110 18.41 4.95 -6.72
CA GLY A 110 19.68 5.00 -6.03
C GLY A 110 20.58 3.89 -6.57
N GLY A 111 21.89 4.08 -6.46
CA GLY A 111 22.87 3.06 -6.87
C GLY A 111 23.60 3.36 -8.17
N ALA A 112 24.14 2.31 -8.80
CA ALA A 112 25.15 2.44 -9.87
C ALA A 112 24.63 3.13 -11.14
N GLU A 113 23.39 2.85 -11.57
CA GLU A 113 22.81 3.43 -12.79
C GLU A 113 22.68 4.97 -12.67
N ALA A 114 22.10 5.46 -11.58
CA ALA A 114 21.96 6.90 -11.36
C ALA A 114 23.31 7.60 -11.26
N LYS A 115 24.29 6.98 -10.59
CA LYS A 115 25.67 7.50 -10.54
C LYS A 115 26.29 7.60 -11.93
N GLN A 116 26.07 6.59 -12.78
CA GLN A 116 26.55 6.60 -14.16
C GLN A 116 25.90 7.72 -14.98
N LYS A 117 24.57 7.86 -14.91
CA LYS A 117 23.83 8.91 -15.61
C LYS A 117 24.23 10.31 -15.16
N LEU A 118 24.35 10.54 -13.86
CA LEU A 118 24.82 11.82 -13.30
C LEU A 118 26.26 12.13 -13.72
N THR A 119 27.14 11.12 -13.75
CA THR A 119 28.52 11.30 -14.22
C THR A 119 28.56 11.64 -15.71
N ALA A 120 27.70 11.01 -16.53
CA ALA A 120 27.56 11.34 -17.95
C ALA A 120 27.00 12.76 -18.13
N PHE A 121 26.00 13.14 -17.33
CA PHE A 121 25.47 14.50 -17.32
C PHE A 121 26.57 15.52 -17.03
N ILE A 122 27.41 15.33 -16.01
CA ILE A 122 28.50 16.26 -15.67
C ILE A 122 29.49 16.46 -16.83
N LYS A 123 29.76 15.41 -17.62
CA LYS A 123 30.70 15.45 -18.75
C LYS A 123 30.10 16.05 -20.03
N LYS A 124 28.77 16.03 -20.19
CA LYS A 124 28.06 16.58 -21.36
C LYS A 124 28.33 18.10 -21.48
N PRO A 125 28.62 18.64 -22.69
CA PRO A 125 28.62 20.08 -22.93
C PRO A 125 27.32 20.74 -22.45
N LYS A 126 27.40 21.97 -21.96
CA LYS A 126 26.24 22.71 -21.44
C LYS A 126 26.03 23.98 -22.22
N PHE A 127 24.76 24.37 -22.33
CA PHE A 127 24.34 25.63 -22.92
C PHE A 127 24.81 25.83 -24.36
N GLU A 128 24.90 24.73 -25.12
CA GLU A 128 25.08 24.75 -26.56
C GLU A 128 23.71 24.80 -27.24
N GLY A 129 23.62 25.41 -28.41
CA GLY A 129 22.44 25.33 -29.25
C GLY A 129 22.21 23.88 -29.69
N GLU A 130 20.95 23.45 -29.68
CA GLU A 130 20.56 22.08 -30.03
C GLU A 130 19.73 22.10 -31.32
N ALA A 131 20.26 21.47 -32.38
CA ALA A 131 19.60 21.41 -33.68
C ALA A 131 18.21 20.79 -33.55
N GLY A 132 17.19 21.47 -34.11
CA GLY A 132 15.80 21.04 -34.03
C GLY A 132 15.07 21.44 -32.75
N THR A 133 15.70 22.22 -31.86
CA THR A 133 15.05 22.87 -30.72
C THR A 133 14.99 24.39 -30.91
N ALA A 134 14.16 25.07 -30.12
CA ALA A 134 14.15 26.53 -30.09
C ALA A 134 15.40 27.13 -29.41
N PHE A 135 16.13 26.35 -28.61
CA PHE A 135 17.27 26.84 -27.85
C PHE A 135 18.53 26.93 -28.73
N ASN A 136 18.96 28.17 -29.01
CA ASN A 136 20.10 28.47 -29.89
C ASN A 136 21.42 28.68 -29.12
N GLY A 137 21.45 28.40 -27.82
CA GLY A 137 22.57 28.72 -26.93
C GLY A 137 22.25 29.91 -26.03
N LEU A 138 23.13 30.19 -25.06
CA LEU A 138 22.91 31.27 -24.10
C LEU A 138 22.83 32.64 -24.78
N SER A 139 21.87 33.45 -24.34
CA SER A 139 21.77 34.86 -24.74
C SER A 139 23.04 35.66 -24.43
N ASN A 140 23.64 35.40 -23.26
CA ASN A 140 24.94 35.94 -22.86
C ASN A 140 26.00 34.82 -22.81
N PRO A 141 26.82 34.64 -23.86
CA PRO A 141 27.81 33.57 -23.90
C PRO A 141 28.94 33.76 -22.88
N LYS A 142 29.15 34.97 -22.34
CA LYS A 142 30.25 35.26 -21.40
C LYS A 142 30.10 34.55 -20.06
N ILE A 143 28.87 34.26 -19.64
CA ILE A 143 28.58 33.60 -18.34
C ILE A 143 28.47 32.07 -18.46
N LYS A 144 28.63 31.52 -19.68
CA LYS A 144 28.46 30.09 -19.96
C LYS A 144 29.31 29.20 -19.07
N SER A 145 30.57 29.58 -18.84
CA SER A 145 31.50 28.81 -18.01
C SER A 145 30.99 28.71 -16.58
N GLU A 146 30.54 29.83 -16.02
CA GLU A 146 30.03 29.89 -14.65
C GLU A 146 28.70 29.18 -14.48
N LEU A 147 27.77 29.32 -15.44
CA LEU A 147 26.50 28.58 -15.41
C LEU A 147 26.74 27.08 -15.53
N THR A 148 27.69 26.66 -16.38
CA THR A 148 28.13 25.26 -16.50
C THR A 148 28.68 24.73 -15.16
N LEU A 149 29.50 25.53 -14.47
CA LEU A 149 29.99 25.17 -13.14
C LEU A 149 28.86 25.02 -12.13
N ILE A 150 27.86 25.90 -12.15
CA ILE A 150 26.70 25.84 -11.24
C ILE A 150 25.87 24.57 -11.47
N ILE A 151 25.48 24.28 -12.72
CA ILE A 151 24.64 23.10 -12.99
C ILE A 151 25.40 21.80 -12.71
N ASN A 152 26.70 21.76 -13.03
CA ASN A 152 27.54 20.61 -12.69
C ASN A 152 27.72 20.47 -11.18
N GLN A 153 27.71 21.56 -10.41
CA GLN A 153 27.70 21.49 -8.95
C GLN A 153 26.37 20.92 -8.43
N ALA A 154 25.22 21.31 -8.99
CA ALA A 154 23.94 20.69 -8.65
C ALA A 154 23.94 19.17 -8.94
N ALA A 155 24.49 18.75 -10.08
CA ALA A 155 24.65 17.34 -10.42
C ALA A 155 25.56 16.58 -9.43
N LYS A 156 26.63 17.21 -8.93
CA LYS A 156 27.48 16.63 -7.88
C LYS A 156 26.75 16.48 -6.55
N ASP A 157 25.87 17.41 -6.20
CA ASP A 157 25.04 17.31 -5.00
C ASP A 157 24.06 16.12 -5.13
N PHE A 158 23.45 15.93 -6.30
CA PHE A 158 22.66 14.73 -6.62
C PHE A 158 23.49 13.45 -6.50
N LEU A 159 24.72 13.45 -7.02
CA LEU A 159 25.62 12.29 -6.96
C LEU A 159 25.97 11.90 -5.52
N LYS A 160 26.16 12.90 -4.65
CA LYS A 160 26.40 12.70 -3.21
C LYS A 160 25.18 12.05 -2.55
N THR A 161 23.98 12.56 -2.83
CA THR A 161 22.71 12.00 -2.32
C THR A 161 22.48 10.56 -2.79
N ALA A 162 22.74 10.29 -4.08
CA ALA A 162 22.58 8.96 -4.69
C ALA A 162 23.44 7.86 -4.03
N SER A 163 24.43 8.22 -3.21
CA SER A 163 25.31 7.28 -2.52
C SER A 163 24.79 6.80 -1.15
N ASN A 164 23.82 7.49 -0.55
CA ASN A 164 23.47 7.33 0.87
C ASN A 164 21.96 7.11 1.10
N ARG A 165 21.41 5.97 0.66
CA ARG A 165 19.97 5.62 0.83
C ARG A 165 19.06 6.83 0.50
N PRO A 166 19.03 7.26 -0.77
CA PRO A 166 18.44 8.54 -1.14
C PRO A 166 16.95 8.58 -0.85
N THR A 167 16.45 9.72 -0.37
CA THR A 167 15.02 10.04 -0.29
C THR A 167 14.65 11.14 -1.28
N GLU A 168 13.37 11.23 -1.63
CA GLU A 168 12.85 12.30 -2.50
C GLU A 168 13.17 13.68 -1.93
N GLU A 169 12.96 13.88 -0.63
CA GLU A 169 13.17 15.17 0.03
C GLU A 169 14.65 15.61 -0.01
N GLN A 170 15.59 14.66 -0.05
CA GLN A 170 17.01 15.00 -0.20
C GLN A 170 17.30 15.55 -1.59
N TYR A 171 16.71 14.98 -2.64
CA TYR A 171 16.84 15.51 -3.99
C TYR A 171 16.08 16.82 -4.16
N GLU A 172 14.88 16.96 -3.58
CA GLU A 172 14.15 18.22 -3.55
C GLU A 172 14.98 19.34 -2.92
N ARG A 173 15.68 19.06 -1.81
CA ARG A 173 16.62 20.03 -1.21
C ARG A 173 17.77 20.38 -2.14
N ASN A 174 18.31 19.40 -2.87
CA ASN A 174 19.36 19.65 -3.86
C ASN A 174 18.87 20.53 -5.02
N ILE A 175 17.63 20.35 -5.48
CA ILE A 175 17.00 21.19 -6.52
C ILE A 175 16.95 22.63 -6.02
N GLY A 176 16.35 22.88 -4.85
CA GLY A 176 16.25 24.22 -4.29
C GLY A 176 17.60 24.90 -4.07
N ALA A 177 18.58 24.17 -3.53
CA ALA A 177 19.94 24.68 -3.35
C ALA A 177 20.63 24.97 -4.69
N GLY A 178 20.42 24.14 -5.71
CA GLY A 178 20.94 24.32 -7.05
C GLY A 178 20.36 25.54 -7.75
N LEU A 179 19.03 25.67 -7.78
CA LEU A 179 18.32 26.80 -8.38
C LEU A 179 18.73 28.12 -7.74
N LYS A 180 18.85 28.17 -6.41
CA LYS A 180 19.28 29.38 -5.69
C LYS A 180 20.66 29.90 -6.12
N ARG A 181 21.56 29.03 -6.60
CA ARG A 181 22.88 29.46 -7.12
C ARG A 181 22.77 30.23 -8.43
N PHE A 182 21.71 30.03 -9.21
CA PHE A 182 21.42 30.77 -10.43
C PHE A 182 20.85 32.17 -10.16
N ASP A 183 20.30 32.44 -8.98
CA ASP A 183 19.65 33.73 -8.67
C ASP A 183 20.57 34.94 -8.89
N ARG A 184 21.88 34.80 -8.64
CA ARG A 184 22.88 35.85 -8.89
C ARG A 184 23.03 36.23 -10.38
N TYR A 185 22.57 35.37 -11.29
CA TYR A 185 22.60 35.58 -12.73
C TYR A 185 21.24 35.92 -13.30
N ARG A 186 20.18 36.03 -12.48
CA ARG A 186 18.81 36.12 -12.96
C ARG A 186 18.57 37.26 -13.95
N LEU A 187 19.19 38.41 -13.74
CA LEU A 187 19.09 39.58 -14.63
C LEU A 187 19.84 39.41 -15.97
N GLN A 188 20.63 38.35 -16.11
CA GLN A 188 21.42 38.04 -17.31
C GLN A 188 20.89 36.81 -18.07
N LEU A 189 19.85 36.16 -17.56
CA LEU A 189 19.17 35.07 -18.23
C LEU A 189 17.92 35.63 -18.89
N ASP A 190 17.71 35.30 -20.16
CA ASP A 190 16.42 35.52 -20.79
C ASP A 190 15.45 34.36 -20.52
N SER A 191 14.27 34.40 -21.13
CA SER A 191 13.28 33.33 -20.97
C SER A 191 13.79 31.96 -21.43
N GLU A 192 14.52 31.90 -22.55
CA GLU A 192 14.99 30.62 -23.11
C GLU A 192 16.12 30.04 -22.27
N ASP A 193 17.00 30.90 -21.74
CA ASP A 193 18.06 30.54 -20.81
C ASP A 193 17.48 29.94 -19.51
N GLU A 194 16.46 30.59 -18.94
CA GLU A 194 15.77 30.10 -17.74
C GLU A 194 15.08 28.75 -18.00
N ASP A 195 14.42 28.59 -19.14
CA ASP A 195 13.81 27.32 -19.53
C ASP A 195 14.86 26.22 -19.69
N LYS A 196 16.04 26.53 -20.25
CA LYS A 196 17.12 25.56 -20.36
C LYS A 196 17.69 25.16 -18.99
N VAL A 197 17.77 26.10 -18.04
CA VAL A 197 18.14 25.78 -16.65
C VAL A 197 17.13 24.82 -16.04
N CYS A 198 15.83 25.09 -16.15
CA CYS A 198 14.78 24.18 -15.68
C CYS A 198 14.90 22.79 -16.31
N HIS A 199 15.09 22.74 -17.62
CA HIS A 199 15.28 21.50 -18.36
C HIS A 199 16.47 20.67 -17.85
N TYR A 200 17.58 21.31 -17.49
CA TYR A 200 18.69 20.59 -16.89
C TYR A 200 18.36 19.98 -15.53
N PHE A 201 17.52 20.62 -14.71
CA PHE A 201 17.05 20.01 -13.47
C PHE A 201 16.08 18.84 -13.73
N GLU A 202 15.27 18.91 -14.77
CA GLU A 202 14.44 17.79 -15.23
C GLU A 202 15.32 16.61 -15.68
N GLU A 203 16.38 16.86 -16.47
CA GLU A 203 17.37 15.82 -16.82
C GLU A 203 18.01 15.19 -15.56
N LEU A 204 18.32 16.00 -14.54
CA LEU A 204 18.85 15.50 -13.26
C LEU A 204 17.83 14.66 -12.48
N MET A 205 16.55 15.04 -12.51
CA MET A 205 15.45 14.28 -11.92
C MET A 205 15.30 12.91 -12.60
N ASP A 206 15.33 12.87 -13.93
CA ASP A 206 15.27 11.64 -14.73
C ASP A 206 16.46 10.70 -14.43
N CYS A 207 17.65 11.26 -14.19
CA CYS A 207 18.82 10.48 -13.82
C CYS A 207 18.60 9.65 -12.54
N VAL A 208 17.85 10.18 -11.58
CA VAL A 208 17.60 9.57 -10.26
C VAL A 208 16.20 9.00 -10.10
N GLY A 209 15.35 9.13 -11.12
CA GLY A 209 13.96 8.69 -11.10
C GLY A 209 13.05 9.52 -10.19
N LEU A 210 13.36 10.81 -10.00
CA LEU A 210 12.52 11.71 -9.20
C LEU A 210 11.33 12.18 -10.05
N ALA A 211 10.11 11.83 -9.66
CA ALA A 211 8.92 12.11 -10.46
C ALA A 211 8.50 13.60 -10.48
N SER A 212 8.87 14.37 -9.44
CA SER A 212 8.43 15.75 -9.29
C SER A 212 9.46 16.61 -8.57
N SER A 213 9.52 17.89 -8.91
CA SER A 213 10.33 18.89 -8.19
C SER A 213 9.58 19.53 -7.01
N ASN A 214 8.35 19.09 -6.73
CA ASN A 214 7.45 19.68 -5.72
C ASN A 214 7.19 21.18 -5.99
N GLY A 215 7.05 21.51 -7.28
CA GLY A 215 6.77 22.86 -7.78
C GLY A 215 7.95 23.83 -7.71
N GLN A 216 9.15 23.38 -7.31
CA GLN A 216 10.32 24.26 -7.18
C GLN A 216 10.77 24.86 -8.51
N LEU A 217 10.71 24.08 -9.60
CA LEU A 217 11.06 24.57 -10.93
C LEU A 217 10.10 25.68 -11.39
N ASN A 218 8.80 25.46 -11.24
CA ASN A 218 7.78 26.47 -11.58
C ASN A 218 7.92 27.73 -10.73
N LYS A 219 8.14 27.60 -9.42
CA LYS A 219 8.34 28.74 -8.54
C LYS A 219 9.58 29.53 -8.90
N TRP A 220 10.67 28.85 -9.23
CA TRP A 220 11.88 29.54 -9.66
C TRP A 220 11.67 30.23 -11.00
N ARG A 221 11.03 29.57 -11.96
CA ARG A 221 10.80 30.15 -13.30
C ARG A 221 9.80 31.31 -13.29
N TYR A 222 8.64 31.13 -12.67
CA TYR A 222 7.49 32.04 -12.78
C TYR A 222 7.20 32.84 -11.50
N GLY A 223 7.86 32.53 -10.38
CA GLY A 223 7.57 33.13 -9.07
C GLY A 223 6.41 32.49 -8.32
N PHE A 224 5.69 31.53 -8.92
CA PHE A 224 4.58 30.81 -8.31
C PHE A 224 4.47 29.38 -8.83
N ASP A 225 3.65 28.55 -8.17
CA ASP A 225 3.36 27.18 -8.59
C ASP A 225 1.92 27.09 -9.11
N PRO A 226 1.68 26.88 -10.41
CA PRO A 226 0.33 26.85 -10.98
C PRO A 226 -0.51 25.66 -10.46
N ALA A 227 0.13 24.63 -9.91
CA ALA A 227 -0.56 23.49 -9.32
C ALA A 227 -1.03 23.76 -7.87
N LYS A 228 -0.53 24.82 -7.22
CA LYS A 228 -0.99 25.26 -5.90
C LYS A 228 -2.06 26.33 -6.08
N LYS A 229 -3.29 26.00 -5.68
CA LYS A 229 -4.33 27.02 -5.51
C LYS A 229 -3.89 28.01 -4.42
N PRO A 230 -4.17 29.31 -4.58
CA PRO A 230 -3.87 30.33 -3.57
C PRO A 230 -4.57 30.05 -2.24
#